data_AF-A0A0A9XCC7-F1
#
_entry.id   AF-A0A0A9XCC7-F1
#
_cell.length_a   1.000
_cell.length_b   1.000
_cell.length_c   1.000
_cell.angle_alpha   90.00
_cell.angle_beta   90.00
_cell.angle_gamma   90.00
#
_symmetry.space_group_name_H-M   'P 1'
#
loop_
_entity.id
_entity.type
_entity.pdbx_description
1 polymer ?
#
loop_
_entity_poly.entity_id
_entity_poly.type
_entity_poly.pdbx_seq_one_letter_code
_entity_poly.pdbx_strand_id
1 'polypeptide(L)'
;HNHGKDDEHDLKRQSVSNSVKRKAVENINERPSEVLLASRADCDVTELNKTDVSYIRRVVHRARSKLRQHLPRNREEIHEYLRTADVKTRENAYKVRAGYSTATLIL
;
A
#
# COMPACT_ATOMS: atom_id res chain seq x y z
N HIS A 1 4.25 -10.28 37.43
CA HIS A 1 4.76 -9.98 36.08
C HIS A 1 6.28 -9.91 36.13
N ASN A 2 6.95 -11.01 35.81
CA ASN A 2 8.42 -11.04 35.66
C ASN A 2 8.70 -11.58 34.26
N HIS A 3 8.65 -10.70 33.26
CA HIS A 3 9.08 -11.05 31.92
C HIS A 3 10.58 -10.77 31.85
N GLY A 4 11.35 -11.74 31.34
CA GLY A 4 12.75 -11.50 31.00
C GLY A 4 12.86 -10.33 30.03
N LYS A 5 14.02 -9.65 30.03
CA LYS A 5 14.27 -8.58 29.06
C LYS A 5 14.16 -9.14 27.64
N ASP A 6 13.50 -8.39 26.76
CA ASP A 6 13.45 -8.73 25.34
C ASP A 6 14.87 -8.78 24.75
N ASP A 7 15.04 -9.65 23.76
CA ASP A 7 16.30 -9.77 23.03
C ASP A 7 16.57 -8.47 22.27
N GLU A 8 17.80 -7.95 22.39
CA GLU A 8 18.21 -6.68 21.77
C GLU A 8 18.07 -6.73 20.23
N HIS A 9 18.34 -7.88 19.62
CA HIS A 9 18.15 -8.09 18.19
C HIS A 9 16.67 -8.01 17.80
N ASP A 10 15.78 -8.55 18.62
CA ASP A 10 14.34 -8.47 18.38
C ASP A 10 13.83 -7.02 18.46
N LEU A 11 14.33 -6.25 19.43
CA LEU A 11 14.02 -4.82 19.56
C LEU A 11 14.55 -4.01 18.36
N LYS A 12 15.78 -4.28 17.91
CA LYS A 12 16.37 -3.63 16.71
C LYS A 12 15.55 -3.95 15.46
N ARG A 13 15.22 -5.23 15.22
CA ARG A 13 14.38 -5.65 14.09
C ARG A 13 13.00 -4.97 14.13
N GLN A 14 12.40 -4.85 15.32
CA GLN A 14 11.11 -4.21 15.47
C GLN A 14 11.18 -2.71 15.14
N SER A 15 12.24 -2.02 15.58
CA SER A 15 12.49 -0.61 15.25
C SER A 15 12.59 -0.40 13.74
N VAL A 16 13.43 -1.19 13.05
CA VAL A 16 13.56 -1.16 11.58
C VAL A 16 12.21 -1.43 10.90
N SER A 17 11.49 -2.45 11.37
CA SER A 17 10.18 -2.83 10.81
C SER A 17 9.18 -1.68 10.90
N ASN A 18 9.17 -0.93 12.01
CA ASN A 18 8.27 0.21 12.20
C ASN A 18 8.64 1.38 11.27
N SER A 19 9.94 1.70 11.15
CA SER A 19 10.42 2.74 10.23
C SER A 19 10.07 2.42 8.77
N VAL A 20 10.41 1.22 8.32
CA VAL A 20 10.11 0.74 6.97
C VAL A 20 8.59 0.71 6.71
N LYS A 21 7.79 0.30 7.70
CA LYS A 21 6.33 0.27 7.59
C LYS A 21 5.75 1.67 7.34
N ARG A 22 6.26 2.71 8.00
CA ARG A 22 5.82 4.09 7.78
C ARG A 22 6.14 4.56 6.36
N LYS A 23 7.40 4.40 5.92
CA LYS A 23 7.82 4.74 4.56
C LYS A 23 7.06 3.95 3.49
N ALA A 24 6.73 2.68 3.76
CA ALA A 24 5.97 1.84 2.83
C ALA A 24 4.52 2.32 2.60
N VAL A 25 3.93 2.99 3.59
CA VAL A 25 2.59 3.59 3.52
C VAL A 25 2.65 4.93 2.78
N GLU A 26 3.65 5.75 3.08
CA GLU A 26 3.89 7.04 2.42
C GLU A 26 4.20 6.86 0.93
N ASN A 27 5.06 5.90 0.60
CA ASN A 27 5.53 5.61 -0.76
C ASN A 27 4.95 4.28 -1.27
N ILE A 28 3.64 4.21 -1.51
CA ILE A 28 2.94 2.97 -1.88
C ILE A 28 3.38 2.37 -3.24
N ASN A 29 3.90 3.22 -4.13
CA ASN A 29 4.26 2.87 -5.51
C ASN A 29 5.74 2.49 -5.69
N GLU A 30 6.60 2.77 -4.71
CA GLU A 30 8.02 2.42 -4.77
C GLU A 30 8.25 0.91 -4.65
N ARG A 31 9.37 0.40 -5.15
CA ARG A 31 9.69 -1.02 -4.98
C ARG A 31 9.98 -1.30 -3.50
N PRO A 32 9.51 -2.43 -2.94
CA PRO A 32 9.78 -2.76 -1.53
C PRO A 32 11.26 -2.75 -1.14
N SER A 33 12.16 -3.08 -2.08
CA SER A 33 13.61 -3.00 -1.89
C SER A 33 14.12 -1.57 -1.75
N GLU A 34 13.54 -0.61 -2.49
CA GLU A 34 13.91 0.80 -2.43
C GLU A 34 13.46 1.42 -1.11
N VAL A 35 12.26 1.06 -0.63
CA VAL A 35 11.78 1.50 0.70
C VAL A 35 12.70 1.01 1.81
N LEU A 36 13.16 -0.24 1.73
CA LEU A 36 14.11 -0.80 2.71
C LEU A 36 15.46 -0.08 2.64
N LEU A 37 16.01 0.13 1.44
CA LEU A 37 17.27 0.85 1.26
C LEU A 37 17.17 2.30 1.74
N ALA A 38 16.07 2.99 1.47
CA ALA A 38 15.81 4.34 1.93
C ALA A 38 15.69 4.43 3.46
N SER A 39 15.31 3.34 4.14
CA SER A 39 15.27 3.30 5.61
C SER A 39 16.64 3.11 6.27
N ARG A 40 17.68 2.74 5.51
CA ARG A 40 19.04 2.50 6.01
C ARG A 40 19.73 3.75 6.55
N ALA A 41 19.32 4.93 6.10
CA ALA A 41 19.80 6.20 6.64
C ALA A 41 19.30 6.45 8.06
N ASP A 42 18.13 5.92 8.41
CA ASP A 42 17.43 6.23 9.67
C ASP A 42 17.51 5.08 10.69
N CYS A 43 17.94 3.89 10.27
CA CYS A 43 17.98 2.71 11.11
C CYS A 43 19.26 1.92 10.87
N ASP A 44 19.88 1.45 11.96
CA ASP A 44 20.99 0.52 11.87
C ASP A 44 20.49 -0.85 11.38
N VAL A 45 21.02 -1.30 10.24
CA VAL A 45 20.68 -2.57 9.59
C VAL A 45 21.85 -3.54 9.54
N THR A 46 22.96 -3.22 10.20
CA THR A 46 24.22 -3.99 10.12
C THR A 46 24.08 -5.41 10.67
N GLU A 47 23.18 -5.63 11.64
CA GLU A 47 22.96 -6.92 12.29
C GLU A 47 21.80 -7.74 11.69
N LEU A 48 21.13 -7.25 10.64
CA LEU A 48 19.99 -7.97 10.05
C LEU A 48 20.42 -9.18 9.24
N ASN A 49 19.82 -10.33 9.56
CA ASN A 49 19.99 -11.55 8.77
C ASN A 49 18.92 -11.67 7.65
N LYS A 50 19.07 -12.70 6.80
CA LYS A 50 18.14 -12.95 5.67
C LYS A 50 16.69 -13.18 6.12
N THR A 51 16.50 -13.77 7.29
CA THR A 51 15.18 -14.02 7.87
C THR A 51 14.52 -12.71 8.28
N ASP A 52 15.26 -11.78 8.89
CA ASP A 52 14.74 -10.47 9.28
C ASP A 52 14.32 -9.64 8.07
N VAL A 53 15.14 -9.63 7.02
CA VAL A 53 14.80 -8.96 5.76
C VAL A 53 13.50 -9.56 5.17
N SER A 54 13.32 -10.87 5.26
CA SER A 54 12.09 -11.55 4.83
C SER A 54 10.88 -11.19 5.69
N TYR A 55 11.07 -10.98 7.00
CA TYR A 55 10.02 -10.45 7.89
C TYR A 55 9.64 -9.02 7.52
N ILE A 56 10.63 -8.14 7.33
CA ILE A 56 10.39 -6.73 6.99
C ILE A 56 9.65 -6.62 5.65
N ARG A 57 10.02 -7.41 4.65
CA ARG A 57 9.29 -7.48 3.36
C ARG A 57 7.82 -7.87 3.54
N ARG A 58 7.52 -8.81 4.45
CA ARG A 58 6.13 -9.18 4.79
C ARG A 58 5.39 -8.03 5.47
N VAL A 59 6.06 -7.26 6.34
CA VAL A 59 5.49 -6.07 6.96
C VAL A 59 5.12 -5.02 5.91
N VAL A 60 6.01 -4.73 4.97
CA VAL A 60 5.76 -3.82 3.83
C VAL A 60 4.55 -4.29 3.03
N HIS A 61 4.53 -5.56 2.64
CA HIS A 61 3.43 -6.13 1.87
C HIS A 61 2.10 -5.97 2.61
N ARG A 62 2.03 -6.40 3.88
CA ARG A 62 0.82 -6.30 4.70
C ARG A 62 0.36 -4.85 4.87
N ALA A 63 1.27 -3.91 5.06
CA ALA A 63 0.94 -2.50 5.19
C ALA A 63 0.31 -1.95 3.91
N ARG A 64 0.89 -2.26 2.75
CA ARG A 64 0.37 -1.82 1.44
C ARG A 64 -0.94 -2.50 1.05
N SER A 65 -1.10 -3.79 1.34
CA SER A 65 -2.35 -4.51 1.05
C SER A 65 -3.57 -3.93 1.77
N LYS A 66 -3.38 -3.28 2.92
CA LYS A 66 -4.47 -2.59 3.63
C LYS A 66 -4.91 -1.29 2.97
N LEU A 67 -4.04 -0.67 2.16
CA LEU A 67 -4.29 0.60 1.47
C LEU A 67 -4.78 0.38 0.05
N ARG A 68 -4.31 -0.69 -0.61
CA ARG A 68 -4.77 -1.06 -1.93
C ARG A 68 -6.21 -1.54 -1.85
N GLN A 69 -7.02 -1.08 -2.79
CA GLN A 69 -8.38 -1.57 -2.95
C GLN A 69 -8.36 -3.07 -3.25
N HIS A 70 -9.38 -3.78 -2.77
CA HIS A 70 -9.53 -5.19 -3.06
C HIS A 70 -9.69 -5.40 -4.56
N LEU A 71 -8.94 -6.36 -5.12
CA LEU A 71 -9.14 -6.74 -6.51
C LEU A 71 -10.50 -7.45 -6.61
N PRO A 72 -11.42 -6.97 -7.49
CA PRO A 72 -12.70 -7.63 -7.71
C PRO A 72 -12.51 -9.10 -8.10
N ARG A 73 -13.31 -9.99 -7.51
CA ARG A 73 -13.20 -11.44 -7.74
C ARG A 73 -14.12 -11.95 -8.82
N ASN A 74 -15.21 -11.24 -9.07
CA ASN A 74 -16.26 -11.61 -10.01
C ASN A 74 -16.69 -10.40 -10.82
N ARG A 75 -17.48 -10.67 -11.86
CA ARG A 75 -17.94 -9.67 -12.81
C ARG A 75 -18.81 -8.60 -12.13
N GLU A 76 -19.61 -9.00 -11.16
CA GLU A 76 -20.53 -8.14 -10.43
C GLU A 76 -19.75 -7.10 -9.60
N GLU A 77 -18.71 -7.52 -8.88
CA GLU A 77 -17.80 -6.63 -8.15
C GLU A 77 -17.04 -5.68 -9.10
N ILE A 78 -16.67 -6.14 -10.30
CA ILE A 78 -16.04 -5.27 -11.32
C ILE A 78 -17.00 -4.15 -11.73
N HIS A 79 -18.26 -4.48 -12.04
CA HIS A 79 -19.25 -3.48 -12.43
C HIS A 79 -19.55 -2.50 -11.31
N GLU A 80 -19.63 -2.97 -10.06
CA GLU A 80 -19.82 -2.08 -8.90
C GLU A 80 -18.64 -1.14 -8.70
N TYR A 81 -17.42 -1.65 -8.81
CA TYR A 81 -16.22 -0.83 -8.76
C TYR A 81 -16.19 0.23 -9.86
N LEU A 82 -16.49 -0.13 -11.11
CA LEU A 82 -16.51 0.81 -12.24
C LEU A 82 -17.59 1.88 -12.12
N ARG A 83 -18.72 1.58 -11.47
CA ARG A 83 -19.77 2.58 -11.18
C ARG A 83 -19.35 3.58 -10.11
N THR A 84 -18.62 3.13 -9.09
CA THR A 84 -18.26 3.94 -7.92
C THR A 84 -16.94 4.68 -8.10
N ALA A 85 -16.02 4.14 -8.90
CA ALA A 85 -14.75 4.79 -9.21
C ALA A 85 -14.96 5.93 -10.22
N ASP A 86 -14.31 7.09 -10.01
CA ASP A 86 -14.28 8.22 -10.96
C ASP A 86 -13.37 7.90 -12.16
N VAL A 87 -13.72 6.85 -12.91
CA VAL A 87 -12.98 6.39 -14.09
C VAL A 87 -13.45 7.18 -15.30
N LYS A 88 -12.62 8.12 -15.75
CA LYS A 88 -12.88 8.89 -16.97
C LYS A 88 -12.39 8.11 -18.17
N THR A 89 -13.32 7.63 -19.00
CA THR A 89 -12.99 7.12 -20.32
C THR A 89 -12.66 8.27 -21.27
N ARG A 90 -11.91 8.02 -22.35
CA ARG A 90 -11.69 9.01 -23.43
C ARG A 90 -13.01 9.56 -23.96
N GLU A 91 -14.10 8.79 -23.86
CA GLU A 91 -15.42 9.22 -24.25
C GLU A 91 -16.04 10.27 -23.31
N ASN A 92 -15.92 10.09 -22.00
CA ASN A 92 -16.45 11.07 -21.06
C ASN A 92 -15.72 12.42 -21.14
N ALA A 93 -14.45 12.44 -21.55
CA ALA A 93 -13.69 13.67 -21.76
C ALA A 93 -14.28 14.57 -22.87
N TYR A 94 -14.91 14.00 -23.90
CA TYR A 94 -15.57 14.81 -24.94
C TYR A 94 -16.90 15.41 -24.46
N LYS A 95 -17.65 14.70 -23.59
CA LYS A 95 -18.96 15.18 -23.08
C LYS A 95 -18.83 16.37 -22.14
N VAL A 96 -17.81 16.37 -21.28
CA VAL A 96 -17.53 17.48 -20.35
C VAL A 96 -17.10 18.75 -21.10
N ARG A 97 -16.37 18.60 -22.21
CA ARG A 97 -15.96 19.74 -23.05
C ARG A 97 -17.09 20.27 -23.94
N ALA A 98 -18.11 19.46 -24.19
CA ALA A 98 -19.22 19.77 -25.08
C ALA A 98 -20.48 20.30 -24.39
N GLY A 99 -20.51 20.42 -23.05
CA GLY A 99 -21.57 21.14 -22.34
C GLY A 99 -22.97 20.51 -22.42
N TYR A 100 -23.09 19.21 -22.71
CA TYR A 100 -24.40 18.56 -22.76
C TYR A 100 -24.79 18.01 -21.38
N SER A 101 -25.76 18.69 -20.75
CA SER A 101 -26.53 18.19 -19.62
C SER A 101 -27.45 17.07 -20.11
N THR A 102 -27.18 15.82 -19.73
CA THR A 102 -28.14 14.73 -19.93
C THR A 102 -29.14 14.73 -18.79
N ALA A 103 -30.07 15.69 -18.84
CA ALA A 103 -31.35 15.54 -18.18
C ALA A 103 -32.18 14.53 -18.99
N THR A 104 -32.66 13.49 -18.29
CA THR A 104 -33.89 12.73 -18.58
C THR A 104 -33.93 11.87 -19.86
N LEU A 105 -33.95 10.55 -19.68
CA LEU A 105 -34.84 9.64 -20.41
C LEU A 105 -34.92 8.30 -19.65
N ILE A 106 -35.79 8.27 -18.64
CA ILE A 106 -36.46 7.03 -18.22
C ILE A 106 -37.71 6.95 -19.10
N LEU A 107 -37.74 5.98 -20.01
CA LEU A 107 -38.95 5.35 -20.54
C LEU A 107 -38.66 3.85 -20.64
#